data_AF-A0A2D7BTE1-F1
#
_entry.id   AF-A0A2D7BTE1-F1
#
_cell.length_a   1.000
_cell.length_b   1.000
_cell.length_c   1.000
_cell.angle_alpha   90.00
_cell.angle_beta   90.00
_cell.angle_gamma   90.00
#
_symmetry.space_group_name_H-M   'P 1'
#
loop_
_entity.id
_entity.type
_entity.pdbx_description
1 polymer ?
#
loop_
_entity_poly.entity_id
_entity_poly.type
_entity_poly.pdbx_seq_one_letter_code
_entity_poly.pdbx_strand_id
1 'polypeptide(L)' 'MKDHTDSLVTLMVLTEEVEYYKTLLMPHDTGHINTTISFLEERIKDLQEIRLERKNNQL' A
#
# COMPACT_ATOMS: atom_id res chain seq x y z
N MET A 1 17.17 -9.68 11.98
CA MET A 1 17.25 -9.37 10.54
C MET A 1 16.18 -8.33 10.25
N LYS A 2 16.54 -7.04 10.20
CA LYS A 2 15.59 -5.98 9.81
C LYS A 2 15.98 -5.59 8.38
N ASP A 3 15.75 -6.52 7.47
CA ASP A 3 15.97 -6.24 6.06
C ASP A 3 14.83 -5.32 5.63
N HIS A 4 15.15 -4.04 5.55
CA HIS A 4 14.31 -3.03 4.94
C HIS A 4 14.40 -3.22 3.43
N THR A 5 13.85 -4.32 2.91
CA THR A 5 13.52 -4.43 1.49
C THR A 5 12.85 -3.10 1.13
N ASP A 6 13.55 -2.31 0.32
CA ASP A 6 13.47 -0.84 0.31
C ASP A 6 12.02 -0.38 0.50
N SER A 7 11.76 0.53 1.45
CA SER A 7 10.41 1.10 1.65
C SER A 7 9.79 1.60 0.35
N LEU A 8 10.61 1.99 -0.64
CA LEU A 8 10.16 2.28 -2.01
C LEU A 8 9.67 1.04 -2.77
N VAL A 9 10.42 -0.05 -2.74
CA VAL A 9 10.01 -1.33 -3.35
C VAL A 9 8.73 -1.84 -2.71
N THR A 10 8.60 -1.75 -1.39
CA THR A 10 7.37 -2.14 -0.68
C THR A 10 6.18 -1.28 -1.13
N LEU A 11 6.35 0.04 -1.19
CA LEU A 11 5.31 0.96 -1.66
C LEU A 11 4.92 0.69 -3.12
N MET A 12 5.91 0.44 -3.98
CA MET A 12 5.71 0.12 -5.40
C MET A 12 4.87 -1.15 -5.56
N VAL A 13 5.27 -2.24 -4.91
CA VAL A 13 4.55 -3.53 -4.97
C VAL A 13 3.13 -3.38 -4.46
N LEU A 14 2.91 -2.72 -3.31
CA LEU A 14 1.56 -2.54 -2.78
C LEU A 14 0.69 -1.68 -3.69
N THR A 15 1.26 -0.66 -4.33
CA THR A 15 0.53 0.18 -5.29
C THR A 15 0.16 -0.64 -6.53
N GLU A 16 1.07 -1.44 -7.07
CA GLU A 16 0.81 -2.33 -8.21
C GLU A 16 -0.28 -3.37 -7.88
N GLU A 17 -0.25 -3.97 -6.68
CA GLU A 17 -1.28 -4.91 -6.22
C GLU A 17 -2.67 -4.26 -6.10
N VAL A 18 -2.76 -3.03 -5.57
CA VAL A 18 -4.02 -2.28 -5.50
C VAL A 18 -4.59 -2.04 -6.90
N GLU A 19 -3.74 -1.60 -7.84
CA GLU A 19 -4.17 -1.37 -9.21
C GLU A 19 -4.59 -2.66 -9.90
N TYR A 20 -3.87 -3.77 -9.68
CA TYR A 20 -4.29 -5.08 -10.16
C TYR A 20 -5.66 -5.49 -9.59
N TYR A 21 -5.90 -5.38 -8.28
CA TYR A 21 -7.20 -5.72 -7.69
C TYR A 21 -8.34 -4.83 -8.18
N LYS A 22 -8.07 -3.55 -8.47
CA LYS A 22 -9.06 -2.68 -9.13
C LYS A 22 -9.46 -3.22 -10.51
N THR A 23 -8.56 -3.88 -11.25
CA THR A 23 -8.92 -4.51 -12.54
C THR A 23 -9.80 -5.75 -12.39
N LEU A 24 -9.80 -6.39 -11.22
CA LEU A 24 -10.62 -7.56 -10.93
C LEU A 24 -12.04 -7.20 -10.48
N LEU A 25 -12.32 -5.93 -10.18
CA LEU A 25 -13.63 -5.47 -9.72
C LEU A 25 -14.71 -5.73 -10.77
N MET A 26 -15.73 -6.48 -10.36
CA MET A 26 -16.96 -6.68 -11.11
C MET A 26 -18.11 -5.85 -10.51
N PRO A 27 -19.15 -5.51 -11.29
CA PRO A 27 -20.29 -4.72 -10.80
C PRO A 27 -21.05 -5.33 -9.62
N HIS A 28 -20.90 -6.64 -9.41
CA HIS A 28 -21.57 -7.40 -8.35
C HIS A 28 -20.61 -7.84 -7.24
N ASP A 29 -19.34 -7.45 -7.30
CA ASP A 29 -18.41 -7.74 -6.22
C ASP A 29 -18.82 -6.98 -4.95
N THR A 30 -18.78 -7.68 -3.83
CA THR A 30 -19.14 -7.13 -2.53
C THR A 30 -18.06 -7.40 -1.51
N GLY A 31 -18.05 -6.58 -0.45
CA GLY A 31 -17.33 -6.85 0.80
C GLY A 31 -15.83 -7.09 0.63
N HIS A 32 -15.43 -8.34 0.37
CA HIS A 32 -14.05 -8.81 0.45
C HIS A 32 -13.06 -8.03 -0.42
N ILE A 33 -13.29 -7.93 -1.73
CA ILE A 33 -12.34 -7.26 -2.63
C ILE A 33 -12.24 -5.75 -2.33
N ASN A 34 -13.37 -5.11 -2.04
CA ASN A 34 -13.40 -3.70 -1.67
C ASN A 34 -12.69 -3.45 -0.33
N THR A 35 -12.96 -4.27 0.68
CA THR A 35 -12.26 -4.20 1.98
C THR A 35 -10.77 -4.43 1.83
N THR A 36 -10.35 -5.41 1.00
CA THR A 36 -8.93 -5.66 0.73
C THR A 36 -8.27 -4.46 0.06
N ILE A 37 -8.89 -3.87 -0.97
CA ILE A 37 -8.39 -2.67 -1.63
C ILE A 37 -8.25 -1.52 -0.62
N SER A 38 -9.30 -1.21 0.14
CA SER A 38 -9.27 -0.13 1.13
C SER A 38 -8.21 -0.35 2.21
N PHE A 39 -8.04 -1.58 2.68
CA PHE A 39 -7.00 -1.93 3.66
C PHE A 39 -5.58 -1.71 3.10
N LEU A 40 -5.33 -2.10 1.84
CA LEU A 40 -4.03 -1.89 1.20
C LEU A 40 -3.76 -0.40 0.93
N GLU A 41 -4.77 0.37 0.54
CA GLU A 41 -4.66 1.83 0.37
C GLU A 41 -4.32 2.53 1.69
N GLU A 42 -4.98 2.15 2.80
CA GLU A 42 -4.64 2.64 4.15
C GLU A 42 -3.20 2.28 4.52
N ARG A 43 -2.79 1.03 4.24
CA ARG A 43 -1.41 0.58 4.50
C ARG A 43 -0.36 1.37 3.71
N ILE A 44 -0.64 1.68 2.44
CA ILE A 44 0.24 2.53 1.61
C ILE A 44 0.39 3.91 2.24
N LYS A 45 -0.71 4.51 2.69
CA LYS A 45 -0.72 5.82 3.35
C LYS A 45 0.16 5.81 4.61
N ASP A 46 -0.02 4.83 5.50
CA ASP A 46 0.81 4.69 6.71
C ASP A 46 2.31 4.61 6.37
N LEU A 47 2.66 3.83 5.35
CA LEU A 47 4.05 3.66 4.93
C LEU A 47 4.64 4.94 4.35
N GLN A 48 3.84 5.74 3.62
CA GLN A 48 4.24 7.04 3.12
C GLN A 48 4.48 8.04 4.27
N GLU A 49 3.60 8.07 5.27
CA GLU A 49 3.74 8.91 6.47
C GLU A 49 5.00 8.56 7.24
N ILE A 50 5.21 7.27 7.56
CA ILE A 50 6.43 6.78 8.23
C ILE A 50 7.69 7.16 7.45
N ARG A 51 7.66 7.06 6.11
CA ARG A 51 8.79 7.42 5.26
C ARG A 51 9.06 8.93 5.29
N LEU A 52 8.02 9.76 5.30
CA LEU A 52 8.13 11.22 5.40
C LEU A 52 8.71 11.63 6.75
N GLU A 53 8.21 11.07 7.85
CA GLU A 53 8.73 11.31 9.20
C GLU A 53 10.21 10.95 9.31
N ARG A 54 10.62 9.81 8.74
CA ARG A 54 12.04 9.41 8.72
C ARG A 54 12.91 10.39 7.94
N LYS A 55 12.43 10.91 6.81
CA LYS A 55 13.16 11.93 6.03
C LYS A 55 13.29 13.24 6.82
N ASN A 56 12.23 13.66 7.50
CA ASN A 56 12.23 14.89 8.30
C ASN A 56 13.12 14.78 9.54
N ASN A 57 13.21 13.60 10.15
CA ASN A 57 14.03 13.34 11.35
C ASN A 57 15.52 13.03 11.03
N GLN A 58 15.89 12.98 9.74
CA GLN A 58 17.27 12.82 9.27
C GLN A 58 17.88 14.14 8.78
N LEU A 59 17.13 15.24 8.88
CA LEU A 59 17.57 16.63 8.69
C LEU A 59 17.82 17.29 10.05
#